data_AF-A0A383AT85-F1
#
_entry.id   AF-A0A383AT85-F1
#
_cell.length_a   1.000
_cell.length_b   1.000
_cell.length_c   1.000
_cell.angle_alpha   90.00
_cell.angle_beta   90.00
_cell.angle_gamma   90.00
#
_symmetry.space_group_name_H-M   'P 1'
#
loop_
_entity.id
_entity.type
_entity.pdbx_description
1 polymer ?
#
loop_
_entity_poly.entity_id
_entity_poly.type
_entity_poly.pdbx_seq_one_letter_code
_entity_poly.pdbx_strand_id
1 'polypeptide(L)' 'MSKLKIILALGQIAHSEILKVFNKKISEFQFGHGTNYDLTNTISIYSSYHCLRYNTQTNRLTETMFHKVIENIKLKILT' A
#
# COMPACT_ATOMS: atom_id res chain seq x y z
N MET A 1 1.45 18.65 -2.73
CA MET A 1 2.62 17.82 -2.30
C MET A 1 3.53 17.61 -3.50
N SER A 2 4.58 18.42 -3.67
CA SER A 2 5.40 18.43 -4.91
C SER A 2 6.42 17.29 -5.02
N LYS A 3 6.70 16.56 -3.93
CA LYS A 3 7.67 15.46 -3.88
C LYS A 3 7.04 14.09 -3.56
N LEU A 4 5.71 13.98 -3.63
CA LEU A 4 5.04 12.71 -3.36
C LEU A 4 5.35 11.71 -4.48
N LYS A 5 5.94 10.56 -4.12
CA LYS A 5 6.23 9.46 -5.05
C LYS A 5 5.46 8.18 -4.72
N ILE A 6 5.19 7.92 -3.45
CA ILE A 6 4.59 6.67 -2.99
C ILE A 6 3.55 6.97 -1.90
N ILE A 7 2.42 6.29 -1.97
CA ILE A 7 1.39 6.26 -0.92
C ILE A 7 1.32 4.83 -0.36
N LEU A 8 1.49 4.66 0.94
CA LEU A 8 1.27 3.38 1.63
C LEU A 8 -0.14 3.35 2.23
N ALA A 9 -1.00 2.48 1.71
CA ALA A 9 -2.35 2.22 2.20
C ALA A 9 -2.34 1.12 3.27
N LEU A 10 -2.86 1.44 4.46
CA LEU A 10 -3.00 0.49 5.57
C LEU A 10 -4.45 -0.01 5.63
N GLY A 11 -4.68 -1.19 5.07
CA GLY A 11 -6.00 -1.82 5.00
C GLY A 11 -6.80 -1.46 3.74
N GLN A 12 -7.84 -2.26 3.50
CA GLN A 12 -8.66 -2.19 2.30
C GLN A 12 -9.38 -0.84 2.15
N ILE A 13 -9.88 -0.29 3.27
CA ILE A 13 -10.60 0.99 3.26
C ILE A 13 -9.67 2.11 2.77
N ALA A 14 -8.46 2.23 3.36
CA ALA A 14 -7.48 3.23 2.93
C ALA A 14 -7.15 3.07 1.44
N HIS A 15 -6.91 1.85 0.99
CA HIS A 15 -6.62 1.55 -0.43
C HIS A 15 -7.77 2.00 -1.34
N SER A 16 -9.02 1.64 -1.02
CA SER A 16 -10.17 2.01 -1.83
C SER A 16 -10.43 3.51 -1.87
N GLU A 17 -10.26 4.23 -0.75
CA GLU A 17 -10.44 5.68 -0.73
C GLU A 17 -9.35 6.40 -1.53
N ILE A 18 -8.11 5.93 -1.47
CA ILE A 18 -7.03 6.47 -2.32
C ILE A 18 -7.38 6.24 -3.80
N LEU A 19 -7.80 5.04 -4.20
CA LEU A 19 -8.19 4.78 -5.59
C LEU A 19 -9.31 5.72 -6.08
N LYS A 20 -10.30 6.02 -5.23
CA LYS A 20 -11.37 6.98 -5.56
C LYS A 20 -10.82 8.38 -5.83
N VAL A 21 -9.89 8.86 -5.00
CA VAL A 21 -9.24 10.17 -5.19
C VAL A 21 -8.49 10.23 -6.52
N PHE A 22 -7.88 9.13 -6.94
CA PHE A 22 -7.16 9.02 -8.23
C PHE A 22 -8.04 8.57 -9.40
N ASN A 23 -9.37 8.50 -9.22
CA ASN A 23 -10.34 8.03 -10.21
C ASN A 23 -9.97 6.67 -10.85
N LYS A 24 -9.48 5.73 -10.03
CA LYS A 24 -9.10 4.37 -10.43
C LYS A 24 -10.19 3.35 -10.10
N LYS A 25 -10.33 2.35 -10.95
CA LYS A 25 -11.31 1.28 -10.79
C LYS A 25 -10.79 0.19 -9.85
N ILE A 26 -11.51 -0.09 -8.76
CA ILE A 26 -11.10 -1.07 -7.74
C ILE A 26 -10.81 -2.46 -8.34
N SER A 27 -11.51 -2.87 -9.39
CA SER A 27 -11.31 -4.18 -10.03
C SER A 27 -9.93 -4.37 -10.67
N GLU A 28 -9.28 -3.28 -11.09
CA GLU A 28 -7.96 -3.29 -11.72
C GLU A 28 -6.83 -3.15 -10.71
N PHE A 29 -7.15 -2.64 -9.51
CA PHE A 29 -6.21 -2.32 -8.44
C PHE A 29 -6.68 -3.03 -7.18
N GLN A 30 -6.67 -4.36 -7.17
CA GLN A 30 -7.21 -5.12 -6.06
C GLN A 30 -6.36 -4.95 -4.79
N PHE A 31 -7.03 -4.87 -3.65
CA PHE A 31 -6.33 -4.80 -2.37
C PHE A 31 -5.72 -6.15 -2.00
N GLY A 32 -4.47 -6.14 -1.57
CA GLY A 32 -3.78 -7.27 -0.96
C GLY A 32 -2.56 -6.80 -0.18
N HIS A 33 -2.12 -7.55 0.83
CA HIS A 33 -0.88 -7.20 1.51
C HIS A 33 0.30 -7.38 0.56
N GLY A 34 1.13 -6.33 0.45
CA GLY A 34 2.27 -6.30 -0.45
C GLY A 34 1.94 -5.96 -1.92
N THR A 35 0.67 -5.72 -2.27
CA THR A 35 0.35 -5.28 -3.64
C THR A 35 0.84 -3.86 -3.88
N ASN A 36 1.28 -3.59 -5.10
CA ASN A 36 1.69 -2.27 -5.54
C ASN A 36 1.18 -1.99 -6.96
N TYR A 37 0.89 -0.72 -7.23
CA TYR A 37 0.42 -0.28 -8.53
C TYR A 37 0.85 1.15 -8.79
N ASP A 38 1.00 1.51 -10.06
CA ASP A 38 1.19 2.90 -10.46
C ASP A 38 -0.17 3.60 -10.57
N LEU A 39 -0.39 4.65 -9.77
CA LEU A 39 -1.59 5.47 -9.83
C LEU A 39 -1.47 6.53 -10.94
N THR A 40 -0.28 7.09 -11.11
CA THR A 40 0.10 8.02 -12.17
C THR A 40 1.51 7.67 -12.66
N ASN A 41 2.04 8.44 -13.62
CA ASN A 41 3.43 8.27 -14.09
C ASN A 41 4.48 8.53 -12.99
N THR A 42 4.10 9.17 -11.88
CA THR A 42 5.04 9.61 -10.82
C THR A 42 4.66 9.13 -9.42
N ILE A 43 3.43 8.62 -9.22
CA ILE A 43 2.92 8.20 -7.93
C ILE A 43 2.50 6.72 -8.01
N SER A 44 3.07 5.92 -7.11
CA SER A 44 2.66 4.53 -6.90
C SER A 44 1.90 4.39 -5.56
N ILE A 45 0.99 3.42 -5.50
CA ILE A 45 0.38 2.95 -4.25
C ILE A 45 1.00 1.62 -3.85
N TYR A 46 1.27 1.46 -2.56
CA TYR A 46 1.59 0.18 -1.93
C TYR A 46 0.51 -0.11 -0.90
N SER A 47 0.13 -1.38 -0.78
CA SER A 47 -0.88 -1.83 0.19
C SER A 47 -0.29 -2.77 1.22
N SER A 48 -0.74 -2.63 2.46
CA SER A 48 -0.51 -3.60 3.51
C SER A 48 -1.81 -3.87 4.25
N TYR A 49 -1.95 -5.04 4.86
CA TYR A 49 -2.89 -5.18 5.97
C TYR A 49 -2.61 -4.09 7.03
N HIS A 50 -3.69 -3.62 7.65
CA HIS A 50 -3.61 -2.60 8.68
C HIS A 50 -2.97 -3.18 9.94
N CYS A 51 -2.13 -2.41 10.63
CA CYS A 51 -1.40 -2.82 11.83
C CYS A 51 -2.28 -2.89 13.10
N LEU A 52 -3.59 -3.16 12.96
CA LEU A 52 -4.47 -3.27 14.12
C LEU A 52 -4.15 -4.54 14.92
N ARG A 53 -4.45 -4.50 16.22
CA ARG A 53 -4.21 -5.59 17.16
C ARG A 53 -4.69 -6.95 16.65
N TYR A 54 -5.88 -7.04 16.07
CA TYR A 54 -6.39 -8.30 15.54
C TYR A 54 -5.45 -8.91 14.48
N ASN A 55 -4.97 -8.12 13.52
CA ASN A 55 -4.11 -8.64 12.46
C ASN A 55 -2.74 -9.10 12.99
N THR A 56 -2.18 -8.38 13.96
CA THR A 56 -0.87 -8.72 14.53
C THR A 56 -0.95 -9.88 15.51
N GLN A 57 -2.01 -9.97 16.33
CA GLN A 57 -2.21 -11.07 17.28
C GLN A 57 -2.59 -12.39 16.61
N THR A 58 -3.30 -12.35 15.48
CA THR A 58 -3.69 -13.56 14.73
C THR A 58 -2.65 -13.98 13.70
N ASN A 59 -1.49 -13.30 13.64
CA ASN A 59 -0.46 -13.48 12.62
C ASN A 59 -0.94 -13.28 11.16
N ARG A 60 -2.11 -12.68 10.96
CA ARG A 60 -2.55 -12.22 9.63
C ARG A 60 -1.60 -11.17 9.06
N LEU A 61 -0.94 -10.40 9.94
CA LEU A 61 0.17 -9.53 9.61
C LEU A 61 1.30 -9.75 10.63
N THR A 62 2.46 -10.21 10.16
CA THR A 62 3.66 -10.29 10.99
C THR A 62 4.56 -9.07 10.77
N GLU A 63 5.48 -8.83 11.71
CA GLU A 63 6.47 -7.75 11.59
C GLU A 63 7.35 -7.93 10.34
N THR A 64 7.84 -9.15 10.09
CA THR A 64 8.63 -9.50 8.89
C THR A 64 7.89 -9.18 7.59
N MET A 65 6.59 -9.49 7.52
CA MET A 65 5.74 -9.14 6.38
C MET A 65 5.65 -7.63 6.18
N PHE A 66 5.42 -6.88 7.26
CA PHE A 66 5.34 -5.42 7.18
C PHE A 66 6.68 -4.79 6.77
N HIS A 67 7.79 -5.23 7.37
CA HIS A 67 9.13 -4.80 6.98
C HIS A 67 9.42 -5.06 5.51
N LYS A 68 8.95 -6.18 4.95
CA LYS A 68 9.12 -6.46 3.52
C LYS A 68 8.45 -5.41 2.63
N VAL A 69 7.26 -4.92 3.02
CA VAL A 69 6.59 -3.81 2.30
C VAL A 69 7.43 -2.54 2.38
N ILE A 70 7.95 -2.20 3.56
CA ILE A 70 8.80 -1.02 3.75
C ILE A 70 10.10 -1.10 2.94
N GLU A 71 10.75 -2.27 2.91
CA GLU A 71 11.95 -2.50 2.09
C GLU A 71 11.67 -2.29 0.61
N ASN A 72 10.57 -2.84 0.09
CA ASN A 72 10.19 -2.66 -1.30
C ASN A 72 9.94 -1.19 -1.64
N ILE A 73 9.30 -0.44 -0.74
CA ILE A 73 9.10 1.02 -0.88
C ILE A 73 10.46 1.74 -0.92
N LYS A 74 11.37 1.40 -0.01
CA LYS A 74 12.71 2.01 0.05
C LYS A 74 13.47 1.78 -1.25
N LEU A 75 13.45 0.55 -1.79
CA LEU A 75 14.08 0.22 -3.07
C LEU A 75 13.51 1.05 -4.22
N LYS A 76 12.17 1.18 -4.30
CA LYS A 76 11.50 1.96 -5.34
C LYS A 76 11.78 3.46 -5.28
N ILE A 77 12.07 4.02 -4.09
CA ILE A 77 12.41 5.45 -3.95
C ILE A 77 13.84 5.74 -4.43
N LEU A 78 14.74 4.77 -4.28
CA LEU A 78 16.17 4.89 -4.58
C LEU A 78 16.51 4.68 -6.06
N THR A 79 15.61 4.05 -6.83
CA THR A 79 15.64 3.99 -8.30
C THR A 79 15.03 5.24 -8.92
#